data_AF-A0A7C5K1W0-F1
#
_entry.id   AF-A0A7C5K1W0-F1
#
_cell.length_a   1.000
_cell.length_b   1.000
_cell.length_c   1.000
_cell.angle_alpha   90.00
_cell.angle_beta   90.00
_cell.angle_gamma   90.00
#
_symmetry.space_group_name_H-M   'P 1'
#
loop_
_entity.id
_entity.type
_entity.pdbx_description
1 polymer ?
#
loop_
_entity_poly.entity_id
_entity_poly.type
_entity_poly.pdbx_seq_one_letter_code
_entity_poly.pdbx_strand_id
1 'polypeptide(L)'
;MKSYAVGHFALGYLSAKLIGHITKTRVNVPIVLTLSVIPDIDLLIPLVEHRGPFHSVLMAIIMFIPVFVLFRKSVLPYLIALIQHSIIGDFLTGDVQLFWPLTSKPYGTGMDIRSLTNITIEWTTFTIMLFAMLKTKDLQSLLKPNNLNMVLIIPTLTVLLPSLFAFPLKVPTALIIPHLIMLTIFLASMLTDIKSIFQTPKQPKKPVQSQ
;
A
#
# COMPACT_ATOMS: atom_id res chain seq x y z
N MET A 1 -1.49 4.55 18.56
CA MET A 1 -0.29 5.25 18.02
C MET A 1 0.10 4.52 16.74
N LYS A 2 0.17 5.21 15.58
CA LYS A 2 0.24 4.66 14.21
C LYS A 2 1.67 4.52 13.62
N SER A 3 2.01 3.44 12.94
CA SER A 3 3.23 3.39 12.09
C SER A 3 3.11 4.39 10.94
N TYR A 4 4.24 4.87 10.39
CA TYR A 4 4.22 5.81 9.29
C TYR A 4 4.01 5.09 7.96
N ALA A 5 3.46 5.82 6.99
CA ALA A 5 3.03 5.24 5.71
C ALA A 5 4.15 4.47 4.99
N VAL A 6 5.40 4.90 5.13
CA VAL A 6 6.56 4.34 4.43
C VAL A 6 6.85 2.90 4.85
N GLY A 7 6.83 2.60 6.15
CA GLY A 7 7.02 1.26 6.68
C GLY A 7 5.95 0.29 6.18
N HIS A 8 4.69 0.74 6.16
CA HIS A 8 3.58 -0.04 5.60
C HIS A 8 3.76 -0.35 4.11
N PHE A 9 4.16 0.63 3.28
CA PHE A 9 4.49 0.36 1.88
C PHE A 9 5.64 -0.64 1.73
N ALA A 10 6.69 -0.47 2.52
CA ALA A 10 7.87 -1.33 2.48
C ALA A 10 7.56 -2.77 2.85
N LEU A 11 6.88 -2.97 3.98
CA LEU A 11 6.46 -4.29 4.45
C LEU A 11 5.45 -4.92 3.51
N GLY A 12 4.46 -4.15 3.03
CA GLY A 12 3.48 -4.57 2.02
C GLY A 12 4.14 -5.07 0.75
N TYR A 13 5.04 -4.27 0.17
CA TYR A 13 5.77 -4.65 -1.04
C TYR A 13 6.65 -5.89 -0.82
N LEU A 14 7.50 -5.89 0.22
CA LEU A 14 8.47 -6.96 0.45
C LEU A 14 7.78 -8.30 0.71
N SER A 15 6.75 -8.30 1.57
CA SER A 15 5.98 -9.50 1.90
C SER A 15 5.21 -10.02 0.68
N ALA A 16 4.54 -9.14 -0.07
CA ALA A 16 3.82 -9.54 -1.28
C ALA A 16 4.77 -10.09 -2.35
N LYS A 17 5.95 -9.48 -2.55
CA LYS A 17 6.94 -9.99 -3.52
C LYS A 17 7.47 -11.36 -3.12
N LEU A 18 7.77 -11.58 -1.84
CA LEU A 18 8.19 -12.87 -1.33
C LEU A 18 7.12 -13.94 -1.57
N ILE A 19 5.89 -13.66 -1.19
CA ILE A 19 4.76 -14.58 -1.39
C ILE A 19 4.46 -14.77 -2.88
N GLY A 20 4.59 -13.73 -3.70
CA GLY A 20 4.48 -13.80 -5.15
C GLY A 20 5.51 -14.75 -5.76
N HIS A 21 6.75 -14.69 -5.30
CA HIS A 21 7.80 -15.62 -5.71
C HIS A 21 7.46 -17.07 -5.33
N ILE A 22 7.08 -17.31 -4.08
CA ILE A 22 6.72 -18.65 -3.57
C ILE A 22 5.53 -19.24 -4.33
N THR A 23 4.50 -18.42 -4.60
CA THR A 23 3.27 -18.85 -5.28
C THR A 23 3.37 -18.84 -6.81
N LYS A 24 4.50 -18.38 -7.36
CA LYS A 24 4.72 -18.13 -8.80
C LYS A 24 3.72 -17.15 -9.40
N THR A 25 3.33 -16.15 -8.63
CA THR A 25 2.37 -15.11 -9.02
C THR A 25 3.11 -13.84 -9.44
N ARG A 26 2.74 -13.28 -10.60
CA ARG A 26 3.19 -11.93 -10.98
C ARG A 26 2.43 -10.90 -10.16
N VAL A 27 3.17 -10.18 -9.33
CA VAL A 27 2.62 -9.18 -8.42
C VAL A 27 2.45 -7.84 -9.13
N ASN A 28 1.25 -7.26 -9.05
CA ASN A 28 1.00 -5.90 -9.48
C ASN A 28 1.38 -4.92 -8.35
N VAL A 29 2.45 -4.15 -8.57
CA VAL A 29 3.04 -3.27 -7.55
C VAL A 29 2.09 -2.13 -7.13
N PRO A 30 1.42 -1.40 -8.04
CA PRO A 30 0.42 -0.40 -7.66
C PRO A 30 -0.64 -0.93 -6.70
N ILE A 31 -1.23 -2.09 -7.01
CA ILE A 31 -2.28 -2.69 -6.16
C ILE A 31 -1.72 -3.07 -4.79
N VAL A 32 -0.52 -3.67 -4.73
CA VAL A 32 0.12 -4.05 -3.46
C VAL A 32 0.39 -2.83 -2.58
N LEU A 33 0.92 -1.76 -3.15
CA LEU A 33 1.19 -0.54 -2.40
C LEU A 33 -0.11 0.09 -1.88
N THR A 34 -1.17 0.10 -2.67
CA THR A 34 -2.48 0.59 -2.21
C THR A 34 -3.06 -0.29 -1.10
N LEU A 35 -3.06 -1.61 -1.26
CA LEU A 35 -3.57 -2.52 -0.23
C LEU A 35 -2.78 -2.42 1.08
N SER A 36 -1.49 -2.06 1.01
CA SER A 36 -0.65 -1.93 2.21
C SER A 36 -1.03 -0.79 3.15
N VAL A 37 -1.82 0.17 2.67
CA VAL A 37 -2.24 1.36 3.45
C VAL A 37 -3.75 1.60 3.43
N ILE A 38 -4.52 0.78 2.70
CA ILE A 38 -5.97 0.92 2.66
C ILE A 38 -6.65 0.74 4.04
N PRO A 39 -6.14 -0.03 5.02
CA PRO A 39 -6.77 -0.12 6.35
C PRO A 39 -6.93 1.25 7.02
N ASP A 40 -5.92 2.12 6.91
CA ASP A 40 -5.90 3.48 7.45
C ASP A 40 -6.93 4.43 6.82
N ILE A 41 -7.74 3.99 5.86
CA ILE A 41 -8.88 4.77 5.36
C ILE A 41 -9.88 5.08 6.48
N ASP A 42 -9.93 4.26 7.52
CA ASP A 42 -10.78 4.48 8.70
C ASP A 42 -10.45 5.79 9.43
N LEU A 43 -9.24 6.32 9.28
CA LEU A 43 -8.83 7.63 9.79
C LEU A 43 -9.61 8.79 9.17
N LEU A 44 -10.25 8.56 8.03
CA LEU A 44 -11.07 9.53 7.32
C LEU A 44 -12.57 9.31 7.60
N ILE A 45 -12.95 8.28 8.36
CA ILE A 45 -14.34 7.90 8.62
C ILE A 45 -14.64 8.12 10.11
N PRO A 46 -15.31 9.23 10.50
CA PRO A 46 -15.48 9.61 11.91
C PRO A 46 -16.22 8.59 12.79
N LEU A 47 -17.01 7.69 12.19
CA LEU A 47 -17.83 6.70 12.90
C LEU A 47 -17.15 5.35 13.09
N VAL A 48 -15.94 5.16 12.56
CA VAL A 48 -15.23 3.88 12.63
C VAL A 48 -14.08 4.02 13.64
N GLU A 49 -14.04 3.09 14.59
CA GLU A 49 -12.91 2.98 15.51
C GLU A 49 -11.66 2.58 14.72
N HIS A 50 -10.65 3.45 14.73
CA HIS A 50 -9.37 3.17 14.11
C HIS A 50 -8.74 1.91 14.74
N ARG A 51 -8.17 1.03 13.92
CA ARG A 51 -7.64 -0.30 14.33
C ARG A 51 -8.69 -1.31 14.81
N GLY A 52 -9.95 -1.03 14.53
CA GLY A 52 -11.06 -1.96 14.66
C GLY A 52 -11.30 -2.72 13.35
N PRO A 53 -12.49 -2.59 12.71
CA PRO A 53 -12.89 -3.43 11.57
C PRO A 53 -11.92 -3.46 10.38
N PHE A 54 -11.34 -2.31 10.00
CA PHE A 54 -10.47 -2.21 8.82
C PHE A 54 -9.10 -2.86 9.02
N HIS A 55 -8.67 -3.00 10.27
CA HIS A 55 -7.40 -3.63 10.64
C HIS A 55 -7.59 -5.07 11.13
N SER A 56 -8.82 -5.61 11.11
CA SER A 56 -9.08 -7.00 11.48
C SER A 56 -8.58 -7.96 10.40
N VAL A 57 -7.67 -8.85 10.78
CA VAL A 57 -7.16 -9.93 9.93
C VAL A 57 -8.29 -10.90 9.59
N LEU A 58 -9.17 -11.16 10.55
CA LEU A 58 -10.34 -12.02 10.33
C LEU A 58 -11.24 -11.44 9.26
N MET A 59 -11.57 -10.14 9.34
CA MET A 59 -12.40 -9.48 8.33
C MET A 59 -11.70 -9.45 6.97
N ALA A 60 -10.40 -9.17 6.93
CA ALA A 60 -9.64 -9.21 5.69
C ALA A 60 -9.71 -10.60 5.02
N ILE A 61 -9.54 -11.69 5.78
CA ILE A 61 -9.66 -13.06 5.26
C ILE A 61 -11.06 -13.31 4.73
N ILE A 62 -12.11 -12.95 5.48
CA ILE A 62 -13.51 -13.14 5.07
C ILE A 62 -13.81 -12.38 3.77
N MET A 63 -13.43 -11.10 3.68
CA MET A 63 -13.61 -10.28 2.48
C MET A 63 -12.86 -10.85 1.26
N PHE A 64 -11.74 -11.53 1.50
CA PHE A 64 -10.96 -12.16 0.44
C PHE A 64 -11.49 -13.52 -0.01
N ILE A 65 -12.40 -14.18 0.72
CA ILE A 65 -13.00 -15.48 0.32
C ILE A 65 -13.52 -15.46 -1.13
N PRO A 66 -14.40 -14.53 -1.56
CA PRO A 66 -14.88 -14.51 -2.95
C PRO A 66 -13.74 -14.32 -3.95
N VAL A 67 -12.74 -13.50 -3.62
CA VAL A 67 -11.56 -13.27 -4.45
C VAL A 67 -10.73 -14.56 -4.57
N PHE A 68 -10.55 -15.30 -3.48
CA PHE A 68 -9.89 -16.59 -3.46
C PHE A 68 -10.61 -17.65 -4.29
N VAL A 69 -11.94 -17.68 -4.28
CA VAL A 69 -12.70 -18.63 -5.12
C VAL A 69 -12.42 -18.38 -6.62
N LEU A 70 -12.33 -17.11 -7.03
CA LEU A 70 -12.11 -16.72 -8.43
C LEU A 70 -10.66 -16.85 -8.88
N PHE A 71 -9.72 -16.39 -8.07
CA PHE A 71 -8.31 -16.21 -8.45
C PHE A 71 -7.35 -17.17 -7.73
N ARG A 72 -7.83 -17.94 -6.75
CA ARG A 72 -7.08 -18.99 -6.04
C ARG A 72 -5.78 -18.43 -5.42
N LYS A 73 -4.67 -19.16 -5.58
CA LYS A 73 -3.38 -18.81 -4.96
C LYS A 73 -2.78 -17.50 -5.45
N SER A 74 -3.21 -16.94 -6.59
CA SER A 74 -2.67 -15.65 -7.07
C SER A 74 -3.13 -14.47 -6.22
N VAL A 75 -4.08 -14.67 -5.32
CA VAL A 75 -4.58 -13.66 -4.38
C VAL A 75 -3.65 -13.49 -3.18
N LEU A 76 -2.87 -14.53 -2.83
CA LEU A 76 -2.07 -14.55 -1.60
C LEU A 76 -1.14 -13.34 -1.45
N PRO A 77 -0.39 -12.88 -2.48
CA PRO A 77 0.43 -11.67 -2.36
C PRO A 77 -0.36 -10.43 -1.94
N TYR A 78 -1.60 -10.30 -2.42
CA TYR A 78 -2.46 -9.15 -2.18
C TYR A 78 -3.12 -9.21 -0.80
N LEU A 79 -3.56 -10.40 -0.36
CA LEU A 79 -4.02 -10.58 1.02
C LEU A 79 -2.89 -10.25 2.00
N ILE A 80 -1.67 -10.73 1.72
CA ILE A 80 -0.51 -10.49 2.57
C ILE A 80 -0.14 -9.02 2.61
N ALA A 81 -0.19 -8.32 1.47
CA ALA A 81 -0.01 -6.87 1.42
C ALA A 81 -1.01 -6.12 2.30
N LEU A 82 -2.26 -6.59 2.38
CA LEU A 82 -3.30 -6.01 3.23
C LEU A 82 -3.07 -6.31 4.72
N ILE A 83 -2.96 -7.59 5.09
CA ILE A 83 -2.95 -7.98 6.51
C ILE A 83 -1.63 -7.69 7.23
N GLN A 84 -0.52 -7.49 6.50
CA GLN A 84 0.74 -7.07 7.14
C GLN A 84 0.58 -5.75 7.88
N HIS A 85 -0.33 -4.88 7.40
CA HIS A 85 -0.57 -3.58 8.00
C HIS A 85 -0.93 -3.76 9.48
N SER A 86 -1.83 -4.69 9.75
CA SER A 86 -2.28 -5.05 11.08
C SER A 86 -1.29 -5.94 11.84
N ILE A 87 -0.82 -7.02 11.22
CA ILE A 87 -0.04 -8.09 11.90
C ILE A 87 1.37 -7.64 12.24
N ILE A 88 1.95 -6.73 11.45
CA ILE A 88 3.33 -6.28 11.61
C ILE A 88 3.34 -4.79 11.96
N GLY A 89 2.86 -3.93 11.07
CA GLY A 89 3.00 -2.48 11.23
C GLY A 89 2.33 -1.96 12.50
N ASP A 90 1.03 -2.18 12.62
CA ASP A 90 0.27 -1.70 13.77
C ASP A 90 0.48 -2.53 15.02
N PHE A 91 0.65 -3.85 14.90
CA PHE A 91 0.99 -4.70 16.05
C PHE A 91 2.24 -4.22 16.78
N LEU A 92 3.26 -3.73 16.05
CA LEU A 92 4.45 -3.16 16.66
C LEU A 92 4.17 -1.82 17.35
N THR A 93 3.23 -1.01 16.85
CA THR A 93 3.10 0.40 17.27
C THR A 93 1.89 0.69 18.16
N GLY A 94 0.94 -0.22 18.29
CA GLY A 94 -0.07 -0.14 19.34
C GLY A 94 -1.18 -1.15 19.20
N ASP A 95 -2.35 -0.75 19.67
CA ASP A 95 -3.46 -1.66 19.96
C ASP A 95 -4.35 -1.92 18.75
N VAL A 96 -4.31 -3.16 18.23
CA VAL A 96 -5.12 -3.61 17.09
C VAL A 96 -6.10 -4.70 17.48
N GLN A 97 -7.35 -4.59 17.05
CA GLN A 97 -8.36 -5.62 17.21
C GLN A 97 -8.28 -6.68 16.08
N LEU A 98 -7.25 -7.53 16.10
CA LEU A 98 -6.92 -8.47 15.01
C LEU A 98 -8.07 -9.43 14.63
N PHE A 99 -8.93 -9.77 15.59
CA PHE A 99 -9.99 -10.77 15.45
C PHE A 99 -11.40 -10.18 15.57
N TRP A 100 -11.56 -8.86 15.44
CA TRP A 100 -12.88 -8.24 15.39
C TRP A 100 -13.71 -8.87 14.25
N PRO A 101 -15.02 -9.15 14.43
CA PRO A 101 -15.85 -8.85 15.59
C PRO A 101 -15.91 -9.96 16.67
N LEU A 102 -15.17 -11.06 16.53
CA LEU A 102 -15.21 -12.15 17.51
C LEU A 102 -14.72 -11.69 18.89
N THR A 103 -13.76 -10.77 18.91
CA THR A 103 -13.30 -10.09 20.12
C THR A 103 -12.80 -8.68 19.79
N SER A 104 -13.04 -7.75 20.71
CA SER A 104 -12.47 -6.39 20.68
C SER A 104 -11.18 -6.28 21.51
N LYS A 105 -10.58 -7.41 21.93
CA LYS A 105 -9.33 -7.40 22.67
C LYS A 105 -8.22 -6.75 21.82
N PRO A 106 -7.54 -5.72 22.32
CA PRO A 106 -6.40 -5.13 21.62
C PRO A 106 -5.17 -6.03 21.71
N TYR A 107 -4.39 -6.04 20.63
CA TYR A 107 -3.10 -6.72 20.54
C TYR A 107 -2.04 -5.74 20.03
N GLY A 108 -0.87 -5.78 20.63
CA GLY A 108 0.30 -5.05 20.16
C GLY A 108 1.38 -4.91 21.22
N THR A 109 2.54 -4.39 20.83
CA THR A 109 3.68 -4.17 21.75
C THR A 109 3.69 -2.76 22.33
N GLY A 110 2.93 -1.82 21.75
CA GLY A 110 2.84 -0.44 22.22
C GLY A 110 4.10 0.40 21.97
N MET A 111 4.94 0.05 20.99
CA MET A 111 6.12 0.84 20.66
C MET A 111 5.71 2.25 20.23
N ASP A 112 6.31 3.26 20.85
CA ASP A 112 6.10 4.65 20.42
C ASP A 112 6.55 4.80 18.97
N ILE A 113 5.67 5.35 18.15
CA ILE A 113 5.86 5.57 16.72
C ILE A 113 6.96 6.59 16.45
N ARG A 114 7.22 7.49 17.40
CA ARG A 114 8.31 8.47 17.35
C ARG A 114 9.59 7.95 17.98
N SER A 115 9.58 6.72 18.52
CA SER A 115 10.79 6.13 19.09
C SER A 115 11.87 5.97 18.02
N LEU A 116 13.13 6.06 18.47
CA LEU A 116 14.27 5.81 17.61
C LEU A 116 14.18 4.41 16.98
N THR A 117 13.74 3.41 17.75
CA THR A 117 13.54 2.03 17.26
C THR A 117 12.57 1.98 16.09
N ASN A 118 11.39 2.62 16.20
CA ASN A 118 10.44 2.64 15.09
C ASN A 118 11.00 3.37 13.87
N ILE A 119 11.64 4.54 14.07
CA ILE A 119 12.27 5.30 12.99
C ILE A 119 13.36 4.46 12.28
N THR A 120 14.16 3.70 13.02
CA THR A 120 15.17 2.80 12.46
C THR A 120 14.56 1.66 11.66
N ILE A 121 13.46 1.06 12.15
CA ILE A 121 12.73 0.00 11.43
C ILE A 121 12.14 0.54 10.12
N GLU A 122 11.51 1.71 10.15
CA GLU A 122 10.95 2.41 8.98
C GLU A 122 12.04 2.66 7.93
N TRP A 123 13.19 3.21 8.33
CA TRP A 123 14.31 3.43 7.42
C TRP A 123 14.88 2.13 6.86
N THR A 124 15.10 1.13 7.71
CA THR A 124 15.68 -0.16 7.29
C THR A 124 14.78 -0.86 6.28
N THR A 125 13.49 -0.96 6.57
CA THR A 125 12.51 -1.60 5.68
C THR A 125 12.36 -0.81 4.37
N PHE A 126 12.31 0.52 4.43
CA PHE A 126 12.30 1.39 3.25
C PHE A 126 13.52 1.17 2.34
N THR A 127 14.72 1.15 2.91
CA THR A 127 15.96 0.95 2.12
C THR A 127 15.98 -0.44 1.48
N ILE A 128 15.57 -1.48 2.20
CA ILE A 128 15.47 -2.84 1.66
C ILE A 128 14.43 -2.89 0.52
N MET A 129 13.27 -2.26 0.70
CA MET A 129 12.25 -2.14 -0.35
C MET A 129 12.82 -1.46 -1.59
N LEU A 130 13.48 -0.31 -1.45
CA LEU A 130 14.03 0.43 -2.58
C LEU A 130 15.08 -0.38 -3.34
N PHE A 131 16.01 -1.03 -2.62
CA PHE A 131 16.99 -1.92 -3.24
C PHE A 131 16.32 -3.09 -3.97
N ALA A 132 15.31 -3.71 -3.35
CA ALA A 132 14.55 -4.79 -3.97
C ALA A 132 13.83 -4.31 -5.24
N MET A 133 13.17 -3.16 -5.23
CA MET A 133 12.50 -2.56 -6.41
C MET A 133 13.46 -2.24 -7.56
N LEU A 134 14.68 -1.79 -7.23
CA LEU A 134 15.73 -1.57 -8.23
C LEU A 134 16.20 -2.90 -8.84
N LYS A 135 16.48 -3.89 -7.99
CA LYS A 135 16.95 -5.22 -8.42
C LYS A 135 15.91 -5.96 -9.27
N THR A 136 14.63 -5.84 -8.94
CA THR A 136 13.53 -6.46 -9.70
C THR A 136 13.07 -5.64 -10.91
N LYS A 137 13.62 -4.42 -11.10
CA LYS A 137 13.19 -3.44 -12.10
C LYS A 137 11.73 -3.01 -11.95
N ASP A 138 11.13 -3.21 -10.78
CA ASP A 138 9.76 -2.79 -10.50
C ASP A 138 9.62 -1.26 -10.55
N LEU A 139 10.66 -0.52 -10.17
CA LEU A 139 10.68 0.95 -10.32
C LEU A 139 10.57 1.38 -11.79
N GLN A 140 11.27 0.68 -12.69
CA GLN A 140 11.16 0.94 -14.13
C GLN A 140 9.79 0.54 -14.66
N SER A 141 9.18 -0.51 -14.12
CA SER A 141 7.83 -0.92 -14.48
C SER A 141 6.78 0.10 -14.05
N LEU A 142 6.93 0.72 -12.87
CA LEU A 142 6.03 1.78 -12.40
C LEU A 142 6.08 3.04 -13.26
N LEU A 143 7.25 3.35 -13.84
CA LEU A 143 7.44 4.52 -14.70
C LEU A 143 7.04 4.27 -16.17
N LYS A 144 6.46 3.10 -16.47
CA LYS A 144 5.85 2.82 -17.78
C LYS A 144 4.34 3.05 -17.70
N PRO A 145 3.73 3.56 -18.80
CA PRO A 145 2.28 3.71 -18.86
C PRO A 145 1.55 2.39 -18.58
N ASN A 146 0.66 2.41 -17.59
CA ASN A 146 -0.20 1.30 -17.19
C ASN A 146 -1.34 1.84 -16.34
N ASN A 147 -2.58 1.80 -16.84
CA ASN A 147 -3.79 2.33 -16.19
C ASN A 147 -3.95 2.01 -14.69
N LEU A 148 -3.37 0.91 -14.19
CA LEU A 148 -3.40 0.56 -12.78
C LEU A 148 -2.51 1.45 -11.90
N ASN A 149 -1.58 2.22 -12.46
CA ASN A 149 -0.79 3.20 -11.73
C ASN A 149 -1.68 4.33 -11.17
N MET A 150 -2.86 4.59 -11.75
CA MET A 150 -3.83 5.56 -11.20
C MET A 150 -4.29 5.22 -9.78
N VAL A 151 -4.28 3.94 -9.42
CA VAL A 151 -4.64 3.49 -8.06
C VAL A 151 -3.61 3.97 -7.01
N LEU A 152 -2.42 4.41 -7.44
CA LEU A 152 -1.41 5.06 -6.59
C LEU A 152 -1.85 6.43 -6.05
N ILE A 153 -3.01 6.97 -6.47
CA ILE A 153 -3.57 8.19 -5.86
C ILE A 153 -3.79 8.00 -4.35
N ILE A 154 -4.18 6.80 -3.91
CA ILE A 154 -4.36 6.49 -2.49
C ILE A 154 -2.99 6.57 -1.77
N PRO A 155 -1.97 5.77 -2.14
CA PRO A 155 -0.61 5.90 -1.62
C PRO A 155 -0.05 7.33 -1.64
N THR A 156 -0.32 8.08 -2.71
CA THR A 156 0.11 9.47 -2.86
C THR A 156 -0.47 10.35 -1.77
N LEU A 157 -1.79 10.29 -1.55
CA LEU A 157 -2.45 11.05 -0.49
C LEU A 157 -1.97 10.61 0.90
N THR A 158 -1.75 9.31 1.10
CA THR A 158 -1.24 8.76 2.38
C THR A 158 0.13 9.32 2.75
N VAL A 159 1.04 9.57 1.80
CA VAL A 159 2.34 10.20 2.11
C VAL A 159 2.28 11.73 2.09
N LEU A 160 1.46 12.31 1.23
CA LEU A 160 1.36 13.76 1.02
C LEU A 160 0.72 14.47 2.22
N LEU A 161 -0.44 13.96 2.68
CA LEU A 161 -1.21 14.63 3.74
C LEU A 161 -0.43 14.74 5.07
N PRO A 162 0.20 13.67 5.58
CA PRO A 162 0.94 13.75 6.84
C PRO A 162 2.22 14.60 6.72
N SER A 163 2.88 14.56 5.56
CA SER A 163 4.17 15.24 5.35
C SER A 163 4.01 16.75 5.16
N LEU A 164 2.98 17.20 4.42
CA LEU A 164 2.80 18.62 4.09
C LEU A 164 1.80 19.33 5.01
N PHE A 165 0.78 18.61 5.48
CA PHE A 165 -0.33 19.21 6.24
C PHE A 165 -0.40 18.70 7.69
N ALA A 166 0.51 17.81 8.11
CA ALA A 166 0.47 17.14 9.41
C ALA A 166 -0.87 16.44 9.69
N PHE A 167 -1.56 16.00 8.63
CA PHE A 167 -2.89 15.38 8.70
C PHE A 167 -2.84 13.92 8.22
N PRO A 168 -3.46 12.96 8.92
CA PRO A 168 -4.07 13.10 10.24
C PRO A 168 -3.04 13.10 11.38
N LEU A 169 -1.75 12.97 11.06
CA LEU A 169 -0.65 12.93 12.02
C LEU A 169 0.58 13.68 11.51
N LYS A 170 1.37 14.20 12.45
CA LYS A 170 2.67 14.82 12.16
C LYS A 170 3.77 13.76 12.01
N VAL A 171 4.42 13.74 10.86
CA VAL A 171 5.57 12.88 10.54
C VAL A 171 6.85 13.41 11.22
N PRO A 172 7.74 12.56 11.78
CA PRO A 172 9.03 12.97 12.31
C PRO A 172 9.90 13.47 11.18
N THR A 173 10.70 14.51 11.45
CA THR A 173 11.58 15.11 10.45
C THR A 173 12.52 14.09 9.81
N ALA A 174 12.99 13.11 10.58
CA ALA A 174 13.84 12.02 10.11
C ALA A 174 13.20 11.15 9.01
N LEU A 175 11.87 11.10 8.91
CA LEU A 175 11.16 10.30 7.91
C LEU A 175 10.66 11.12 6.70
N ILE A 176 10.90 12.43 6.66
CA ILE A 176 10.49 13.28 5.53
C ILE A 176 11.15 12.80 4.23
N ILE A 177 12.43 12.45 4.25
CA ILE A 177 13.17 12.02 3.04
C ILE A 177 12.52 10.78 2.40
N PRO A 178 12.27 9.66 3.13
CA PRO A 178 11.55 8.52 2.57
C PRO A 178 10.17 8.86 2.01
N HIS A 179 9.41 9.75 2.68
CA HIS A 179 8.10 10.19 2.18
C HIS A 179 8.21 10.95 0.86
N LEU A 180 9.17 11.87 0.73
CA LEU A 180 9.39 12.64 -0.51
C LEU A 180 9.83 11.75 -1.68
N ILE A 181 10.68 10.75 -1.42
CA ILE A 181 11.09 9.76 -2.43
C ILE A 181 9.87 8.98 -2.91
N MET A 182 9.06 8.43 -1.99
CA MET A 182 7.85 7.67 -2.35
C MET A 182 6.84 8.54 -3.10
N LEU A 183 6.60 9.77 -2.64
CA LEU A 183 5.74 10.74 -3.29
C LEU A 183 6.18 11.00 -4.73
N THR A 184 7.49 11.19 -4.95
CA THR A 184 8.04 11.43 -6.29
C THR A 184 7.84 10.21 -7.20
N ILE A 185 8.07 8.99 -6.70
CA ILE A 185 7.85 7.76 -7.46
C ILE A 185 6.38 7.63 -7.87
N PHE A 186 5.44 7.86 -6.94
CA PHE A 186 4.01 7.70 -7.20
C PHE A 186 3.49 8.76 -8.17
N LEU A 187 3.86 10.02 -7.97
CA LEU A 187 3.48 11.10 -8.89
C LEU A 187 4.06 10.87 -10.28
N ALA A 188 5.34 10.50 -10.40
CA ALA A 188 5.96 10.22 -11.68
C ALA A 188 5.26 9.06 -12.41
N SER A 189 4.92 7.99 -11.69
CA SER A 189 4.17 6.85 -12.21
C SER A 189 2.81 7.28 -12.78
N MET A 190 2.00 8.01 -12.01
CA MET A 190 0.70 8.51 -12.50
C MET A 190 0.83 9.50 -13.66
N LEU A 191 1.84 10.38 -13.64
CA LEU A 191 2.06 11.33 -14.74
C LEU A 191 2.41 10.64 -16.07
N THR A 192 3.08 9.48 -16.03
CA THR A 192 3.38 8.72 -17.25
C THR A 192 2.12 8.19 -17.93
N ASP A 193 1.13 7.76 -17.15
CA ASP A 193 -0.17 7.34 -17.66
C ASP A 193 -0.96 8.52 -18.23
N ILE A 194 -1.04 9.63 -17.49
CA ILE A 194 -1.75 10.85 -17.94
C ILE A 194 -1.19 11.30 -19.29
N LYS A 195 0.14 11.35 -19.41
CA LYS A 195 0.82 11.68 -20.67
C LYS A 195 0.44 10.73 -21.80
N SER A 196 0.36 9.42 -21.53
CA SER A 196 0.01 8.42 -22.55
C SER A 196 -1.42 8.59 -23.08
N ILE A 197 -2.37 8.99 -22.22
CA ILE A 197 -3.77 9.25 -22.60
C ILE A 197 -3.82 10.38 -23.63
N PHE A 198 -3.06 11.46 -23.42
CA PHE A 198 -3.00 12.60 -24.34
C PHE A 198 -2.23 12.32 -25.63
N GLN A 199 -1.35 11.32 -25.65
CA GLN A 199 -0.53 10.97 -26.81
C GLN A 199 -1.17 9.92 -27.73
N THR A 200 -2.29 9.30 -27.34
CA THR A 200 -2.94 8.28 -28.17
C THR A 200 -3.74 8.94 -29.30
N PRO A 201 -3.38 8.76 -30.59
CA PRO A 201 -4.17 9.31 -31.69
C PRO A 201 -5.53 8.62 -31.72
N LYS A 202 -6.63 9.40 -31.87
CA LYS A 202 -7.95 8.83 -32.18
C LYS A 202 -7.80 8.02 -33.47
N GLN A 203 -7.97 6.70 -33.41
CA GLN A 203 -8.02 5.91 -34.63
C GLN A 203 -9.14 6.45 -35.52
N PRO A 204 -8.88 6.75 -36.81
CA PRO A 204 -9.94 7.14 -37.72
C PRO A 204 -10.94 5.98 -37.82
N LYS A 205 -12.23 6.29 -37.63
CA LYS A 205 -13.32 5.33 -37.87
C LYS A 205 -13.12 4.75 -39.27
N LYS A 206 -12.97 3.43 -39.39
CA LYS A 206 -12.97 2.76 -40.70
C LYS A 206 -14.25 3.18 -41.44
N PRO A 207 -14.15 3.64 -42.70
CA PRO A 207 -15.35 3.91 -43.49
C PRO A 207 -16.17 2.63 -43.59
N VAL A 208 -17.45 2.75 -43.27
CA VAL A 208 -18.44 1.69 -43.49
C VAL A 208 -18.47 1.44 -45.00
N GLN A 209 -17.99 0.29 -45.44
CA GLN A 209 -18.20 -0.15 -46.82
C GLN A 209 -19.68 -0.52 -46.94
N SER A 210 -20.45 0.35 -47.61
CA SER A 210 -21.77 0.01 -48.13
C SER A 210 -21.59 -1.02 -49.24
N GLN A 211 -22.13 -2.23 -49.04
CA GLN A 211 -22.43 -3.19 -50.10
C GLN A 211 -23.80 -2.89 -50.68
#